data_AF-A0A8T4LY63-F1
#
_entry.id   AF-A0A8T4LY63-F1
#
_cell.length_a   1.000
_cell.length_b   1.000
_cell.length_c   1.000
_cell.angle_alpha   90.00
_cell.angle_beta   90.00
_cell.angle_gamma   90.00
#
_symmetry.space_group_name_H-M   'P 1'
#
loop_
_entity.id
_entity.type
_entity.pdbx_description
1 polymer ?
#
loop_
_entity_poly.entity_id
_entity_poly.type
_entity_poly.pdbx_seq_one_letter_code
_entity_poly.pdbx_strand_id
1 'polypeptide(L)'
;MGIFDFLRKITQGKKTPESGKEKIVFSELGSWAEIRIKDIEKQEEDVFSLIKGKTDVFSKEIRERIKAIENFNVSQIKAEDRIKSAVEEGRKKYIESVEYLLESLNNMKSDKLENIISYSDKVFFDFNKRSHLS
;
A
#
# COMPACT_ATOMS: atom_id res chain seq x y z
N MET A 1 13.76 -19.73 -18.36
CA MET A 1 15.20 -20.02 -18.18
C MET A 1 15.70 -19.25 -16.96
N GLY A 2 15.24 -19.64 -15.77
CA GLY A 2 15.40 -18.83 -14.56
C GLY A 2 15.50 -19.72 -13.34
N ILE A 3 16.15 -19.20 -12.29
CA ILE A 3 16.18 -19.54 -10.85
C ILE A 3 15.99 -21.02 -10.41
N PHE A 4 15.02 -21.75 -10.95
CA PHE A 4 14.88 -23.20 -10.83
C PHE A 4 16.13 -23.97 -11.31
N ASP A 5 16.81 -23.51 -12.38
CA ASP A 5 18.03 -24.17 -12.86
C ASP A 5 19.21 -24.03 -11.89
N PHE A 6 19.25 -22.97 -11.09
CA PHE A 6 20.31 -22.74 -10.11
C PHE A 6 20.11 -23.62 -8.86
N LEU A 7 18.88 -23.73 -8.37
CA LEU A 7 18.50 -24.66 -7.30
C LEU A 7 18.73 -26.13 -7.71
N ARG A 8 18.48 -26.47 -8.98
CA ARG A 8 18.73 -27.81 -9.51
C ARG A 8 20.22 -28.19 -9.54
N LYS A 9 21.11 -27.23 -9.77
CA LYS A 9 22.57 -27.45 -9.76
C LYS A 9 23.13 -27.72 -8.36
N ILE A 10 22.57 -27.08 -7.33
CA ILE A 10 22.98 -27.28 -5.93
C ILE A 10 22.45 -28.62 -5.40
N THR A 11 21.29 -29.07 -5.88
CA THR A 11 20.63 -30.32 -5.44
C THR A 11 21.08 -31.59 -6.17
N GLN A 12 21.81 -31.50 -7.28
CA GLN A 12 22.27 -32.68 -8.05
C GLN A 12 23.41 -33.49 -7.38
N GLY A 13 23.92 -33.08 -6.22
CA GLY A 13 25.00 -33.78 -5.52
C GLY A 13 24.56 -34.84 -4.50
N LYS A 14 23.39 -34.73 -3.87
CA LYS A 14 22.97 -35.68 -2.83
C LYS A 14 21.45 -35.85 -2.77
N LYS A 15 21.06 -37.13 -2.84
CA LYS A 15 19.72 -37.71 -2.71
C LYS A 15 18.75 -36.89 -1.86
N THR A 16 17.53 -36.80 -2.40
CA THR A 16 16.26 -36.36 -1.80
C THR A 16 16.19 -36.58 -0.28
N PRO A 17 15.69 -35.60 0.48
CA PRO A 17 15.09 -35.89 1.78
C PRO A 17 13.64 -35.44 1.88
N GLU A 18 12.87 -36.34 2.48
CA GLU A 18 11.54 -36.15 3.05
C GLU A 18 11.56 -35.00 4.09
N SER A 19 10.45 -34.26 4.16
CA SER A 19 10.25 -33.00 4.90
C SER A 19 10.98 -31.78 4.31
N GLY A 20 10.24 -30.69 4.03
CA GLY A 20 10.69 -29.47 3.35
C GLY A 20 11.71 -28.61 4.11
N LYS A 21 12.67 -29.22 4.80
CA LYS A 21 13.79 -28.53 5.46
C LYS A 21 15.06 -28.72 4.66
N GLU A 22 15.59 -27.61 4.15
CA GLU A 22 16.89 -27.54 3.49
C GLU A 22 18.00 -27.91 4.49
N LYS A 23 18.81 -28.93 4.19
CA LYS A 23 19.97 -29.30 5.02
C LYS A 23 21.17 -28.48 4.57
N ILE A 24 21.71 -27.65 5.47
CA ILE A 24 22.83 -26.74 5.20
C ILE A 24 24.01 -27.16 6.08
N VAL A 25 25.23 -27.15 5.52
CA VAL A 25 26.45 -27.40 6.30
C VAL A 25 26.87 -26.12 7.02
N PHE A 26 27.39 -26.20 8.24
CA PHE A 26 27.76 -25.01 9.04
C PHE A 26 28.70 -24.03 8.31
N SER A 27 29.63 -24.55 7.49
CA SER A 27 30.53 -23.74 6.66
C SER A 27 29.83 -22.88 5.61
N GLU A 28 28.62 -23.28 5.19
CA GLU A 28 27.82 -22.61 4.16
C GLU A 28 26.75 -21.69 4.77
N LEU A 29 26.63 -21.64 6.10
CA LEU A 29 25.58 -20.91 6.80
C LEU A 29 25.62 -19.41 6.50
N GLY A 30 26.82 -18.80 6.46
CA GLY A 30 26.98 -17.38 6.15
C GLY A 30 26.52 -17.04 4.74
N SER A 31 27.02 -17.76 3.74
CA SER A 31 26.60 -17.57 2.34
C SER A 31 25.11 -17.83 2.12
N TRP A 32 24.55 -18.84 2.82
CA TRP A 32 23.13 -19.12 2.76
C TRP A 32 22.31 -17.95 3.34
N ALA A 33 22.71 -17.41 4.49
CA ALA A 33 22.02 -16.28 5.11
C ALA A 33 22.05 -15.04 4.22
N GLU A 34 23.19 -14.72 3.61
CA GLU A 34 23.31 -13.59 2.69
C GLU A 34 22.41 -13.74 1.45
N ILE A 35 22.33 -14.94 0.86
CA ILE A 35 21.44 -15.23 -0.26
C ILE A 35 19.98 -15.02 0.16
N ARG A 36 19.59 -15.55 1.33
CA ARG A 36 18.23 -15.40 1.85
C ARG A 36 17.84 -13.95 2.12
N ILE A 37 18.76 -13.14 2.66
CA ILE A 37 18.52 -11.71 2.87
C ILE A 37 18.25 -11.02 1.54
N LYS A 38 19.09 -11.24 0.52
CA LYS A 38 18.88 -10.65 -0.82
C LYS A 38 17.60 -11.12 -1.49
N ASP A 39 17.23 -12.38 -1.31
CA ASP A 39 15.96 -12.91 -1.81
C ASP A 39 14.77 -12.19 -1.17
N ILE A 40 14.83 -11.92 0.14
CA ILE A 40 13.78 -11.20 0.87
C ILE A 40 13.72 -9.73 0.41
N GLU A 41 14.86 -9.04 0.33
CA GLU A 41 14.92 -7.65 -0.14
C GLU A 41 14.29 -7.50 -1.54
N LYS A 42 14.60 -8.42 -2.45
CA LYS A 42 14.00 -8.43 -3.78
C LYS A 42 12.48 -8.67 -3.74
N GLN A 43 12.01 -9.58 -2.88
CA GLN A 43 10.58 -9.80 -2.70
C GLN A 43 9.89 -8.55 -2.15
N GLU A 44 10.53 -7.81 -1.23
CA GLU A 44 10.00 -6.55 -0.72
C GLU A 44 9.90 -5.49 -1.83
N GLU A 45 10.90 -5.38 -2.72
CA GLU A 45 10.85 -4.47 -3.88
C GLU A 45 9.67 -4.77 -4.82
N ASP A 46 9.39 -6.05 -5.08
CA ASP A 46 8.25 -6.47 -5.89
C ASP A 46 6.92 -6.07 -5.22
N VAL A 47 6.82 -6.24 -3.89
CA VAL A 47 5.64 -5.82 -3.11
C VAL A 47 5.50 -4.31 -3.09
N PHE A 48 6.58 -3.54 -2.94
CA PHE A 48 6.55 -2.07 -3.02
C PHE A 48 6.02 -1.58 -4.36
N SER A 49 6.48 -2.20 -5.45
CA SER A 49 6.04 -1.88 -6.80
C SER A 49 4.54 -2.16 -6.96
N LEU A 50 4.05 -3.27 -6.40
CA LEU A 50 2.63 -3.61 -6.39
C LEU A 50 1.81 -2.58 -5.58
N ILE A 51 2.24 -2.24 -4.37
CA ILE A 51 1.56 -1.25 -3.51
C ILE A 51 1.47 0.09 -4.23
N LYS A 52 2.59 0.58 -4.78
CA LYS A 52 2.63 1.84 -5.52
C LYS A 52 1.65 1.83 -6.70
N GLY A 53 1.66 0.77 -7.51
CA GLY A 53 0.72 0.64 -8.63
C GLY A 53 -0.75 0.65 -8.19
N LYS A 54 -1.07 0.02 -7.05
CA LYS A 54 -2.41 0.05 -6.48
C LYS A 54 -2.79 1.44 -5.96
N THR A 55 -1.87 2.13 -5.29
CA THR A 55 -2.05 3.51 -4.80
C THR A 55 -2.28 4.50 -5.94
N ASP A 56 -1.56 4.36 -7.06
CA ASP A 56 -1.74 5.22 -8.24
C ASP A 56 -3.14 5.03 -8.86
N VAL A 57 -3.57 3.78 -9.03
CA VAL A 57 -4.91 3.44 -9.55
C VAL A 57 -5.99 3.97 -8.61
N PHE A 58 -5.89 3.67 -7.31
CA PHE A 58 -6.83 4.15 -6.30
C PHE A 58 -6.91 5.68 -6.30
N SER A 59 -5.76 6.37 -6.34
CA SER A 59 -5.72 7.84 -6.34
C SER A 59 -6.41 8.43 -7.55
N LYS A 60 -6.25 7.82 -8.73
CA LYS A 60 -6.94 8.25 -9.94
C LYS A 60 -8.45 8.07 -9.82
N GLU A 61 -8.90 6.89 -9.40
CA GLU A 61 -10.33 6.58 -9.25
C GLU A 61 -11.02 7.53 -8.27
N ILE A 62 -10.38 7.82 -7.14
CA ILE A 62 -10.93 8.75 -6.14
C ILE A 62 -11.00 10.18 -6.68
N ARG A 63 -9.96 10.67 -7.38
CA ARG A 63 -9.99 11.99 -8.02
C ARG A 63 -11.10 12.12 -9.06
N GLU A 64 -11.39 11.06 -9.79
CA GLU A 64 -12.50 11.06 -10.75
C GLU A 64 -13.85 11.11 -10.04
N ARG A 65 -14.02 10.35 -8.96
CA ARG A 65 -15.27 10.33 -8.18
C ARG A 65 -15.53 11.62 -7.42
N ILE A 66 -14.50 12.26 -6.87
CA ILE A 66 -14.69 13.45 -6.04
C ILE A 66 -15.14 14.68 -6.83
N LYS A 67 -14.84 14.74 -8.13
CA LYS A 67 -15.36 15.78 -9.05
C LYS A 67 -16.87 15.88 -9.03
N ALA A 68 -17.60 14.77 -8.87
CA ALA A 68 -19.05 14.81 -8.79
C ALA A 68 -19.53 15.53 -7.51
N ILE A 69 -18.79 15.39 -6.42
CA ILE A 69 -19.06 16.02 -5.13
C ILE A 69 -18.67 17.51 -5.20
N GLU A 70 -17.51 17.84 -5.77
CA GLU A 70 -17.05 19.21 -5.99
C GLU A 70 -18.04 20.04 -6.81
N ASN A 71 -18.59 19.45 -7.88
CA ASN A 71 -19.53 20.12 -8.76
C ASN A 71 -20.98 20.14 -8.25
N PHE A 72 -21.27 19.51 -7.10
CA PHE A 72 -22.62 19.49 -6.55
C PHE A 72 -23.09 20.89 -6.14
N ASN A 73 -24.23 21.34 -6.66
CA ASN A 73 -24.74 22.66 -6.34
C ASN A 73 -25.80 22.62 -5.22
N VAL A 74 -25.36 22.79 -3.98
CA VAL A 74 -26.25 22.80 -2.79
C VAL A 74 -27.29 23.92 -2.87
N SER A 75 -26.96 25.05 -3.51
CA SER A 75 -27.86 26.22 -3.57
C SER A 75 -29.17 25.93 -4.31
N GLN A 76 -29.13 25.02 -5.30
CA GLN A 76 -30.28 24.63 -6.12
C GLN A 76 -31.25 23.69 -5.40
N ILE A 77 -30.88 23.16 -4.23
CA ILE A 77 -31.72 22.26 -3.46
C ILE A 77 -32.80 23.06 -2.71
N LYS A 78 -34.03 22.57 -2.69
CA LYS A 78 -35.11 23.16 -1.89
C LYS A 78 -35.01 22.66 -0.44
N ALA A 79 -34.26 23.39 0.38
CA ALA A 79 -34.06 23.13 1.80
C ALA A 79 -33.84 24.45 2.56
N GLU A 80 -33.90 24.41 3.90
CA GLU A 80 -33.56 25.57 4.76
C GLU A 80 -32.09 25.97 4.59
N ASP A 81 -31.79 27.27 4.68
CA ASP A 81 -30.43 27.79 4.50
C ASP A 81 -29.44 27.20 5.51
N ARG A 82 -29.88 26.93 6.74
CA ARG A 82 -29.05 26.26 7.76
C ARG A 82 -28.62 24.86 7.30
N ILE A 83 -29.51 24.11 6.66
CA ILE A 83 -29.21 22.78 6.13
C ILE A 83 -28.24 22.90 4.97
N LYS A 84 -28.46 23.84 4.05
CA LYS A 84 -27.56 24.10 2.93
C LYS A 84 -26.14 24.43 3.40
N SER A 85 -26.02 25.32 4.38
CA SER A 85 -24.72 25.71 4.95
C SER A 85 -24.00 24.51 5.58
N ALA A 86 -24.70 23.68 6.36
CA ALA A 86 -24.12 22.49 6.98
C ALA A 86 -23.65 21.46 5.93
N VAL A 87 -24.44 21.25 4.87
CA VAL A 87 -24.07 20.35 3.76
C VAL A 87 -22.85 20.90 3.02
N GLU A 88 -22.80 22.20 2.76
CA GLU A 88 -21.70 22.86 2.07
C GLU A 88 -20.38 22.77 2.88
N GLU A 89 -20.46 23.00 4.19
CA GLU A 89 -19.32 22.86 5.10
C GLU A 89 -18.83 21.40 5.17
N GLY A 90 -19.75 20.44 5.36
CA GLY A 90 -19.43 19.02 5.37
C GLY A 90 -18.79 18.55 4.07
N ARG A 91 -19.30 19.04 2.94
CA ARG A 91 -18.76 18.76 1.61
C ARG A 91 -17.32 19.24 1.48
N LYS A 92 -17.04 20.49 1.85
CA LYS A 92 -15.68 21.05 1.81
C LYS A 92 -14.72 20.25 2.69
N LYS A 93 -15.10 19.97 3.94
CA LYS A 93 -14.29 19.19 4.88
C LYS A 93 -13.99 17.79 4.35
N TYR A 94 -14.99 17.14 3.72
CA TYR A 94 -14.81 15.84 3.11
C TYR A 94 -13.81 15.89 1.94
N ILE A 95 -13.93 16.88 1.05
CA ILE A 95 -13.01 17.08 -0.07
C ILE A 95 -11.58 17.27 0.42
N GLU A 96 -11.37 18.19 1.37
CA GLU A 96 -10.05 18.44 1.98
C GLU A 96 -9.47 17.16 2.63
N SER A 97 -10.31 16.37 3.29
CA SER A 97 -9.89 15.10 3.90
C SER A 97 -9.45 14.08 2.86
N VAL A 98 -10.14 14.01 1.72
CA VAL A 98 -9.77 13.13 0.61
C VAL A 98 -8.48 13.61 -0.05
N GLU A 99 -8.31 14.90 -0.26
CA GLU A 99 -7.06 15.45 -0.82
C GLU A 99 -5.87 15.10 0.07
N TYR A 100 -6.01 15.27 1.39
CA TYR A 100 -4.99 14.88 2.36
C TYR A 100 -4.66 13.38 2.34
N LEU A 101 -5.69 12.52 2.23
CA LEU A 101 -5.52 11.07 2.07
C LEU A 101 -4.67 10.77 0.83
N LEU A 102 -5.02 11.36 -0.32
CA LEU A 102 -4.32 11.14 -1.58
C LEU A 102 -2.87 11.64 -1.52
N GLU A 103 -2.64 12.83 -0.96
CA GLU A 103 -1.28 13.36 -0.78
C GLU A 103 -0.44 12.44 0.10
N SER A 104 -0.99 11.99 1.23
CA SER A 104 -0.29 11.12 2.17
C SER A 104 0.08 9.77 1.54
N LEU A 105 -0.86 9.13 0.82
CA LEU A 105 -0.59 7.88 0.13
C LEU A 105 0.47 8.03 -0.97
N ASN A 106 0.46 9.13 -1.73
CA ASN A 106 1.43 9.38 -2.80
C ASN A 106 2.85 9.72 -2.28
N ASN A 107 2.95 10.23 -1.05
CA ASN A 107 4.22 10.56 -0.40
C ASN A 107 4.83 9.39 0.39
N MET A 108 4.18 8.22 0.39
CA MET A 108 4.64 7.03 1.10
C MET A 108 5.98 6.53 0.52
N LYS A 109 7.03 6.55 1.35
CA LYS A 109 8.37 6.04 1.03
C LYS A 109 8.96 5.34 2.24
N SER A 110 9.42 4.10 2.07
CA SER A 110 10.28 3.41 3.05
C SER A 110 11.06 2.31 2.34
N ASP A 111 12.20 1.97 2.93
CA ASP A 111 13.06 0.83 2.67
C ASP A 111 12.51 -0.51 3.23
N LYS A 112 11.50 -0.49 4.11
CA LYS A 112 10.95 -1.70 4.75
C LYS A 112 9.45 -1.81 4.59
N LEU A 113 8.98 -3.03 4.31
CA LEU A 113 7.55 -3.29 4.10
C LEU A 113 6.69 -3.00 5.32
N GLU A 114 7.18 -3.35 6.51
CA GLU A 114 6.49 -3.10 7.78
C GLU A 114 6.15 -1.61 7.97
N ASN A 115 7.08 -0.72 7.63
CA ASN A 115 6.87 0.72 7.74
C ASN A 115 5.82 1.24 6.75
N ILE A 116 5.79 0.70 5.53
CA ILE A 116 4.79 1.03 4.52
C ILE A 116 3.39 0.63 4.99
N ILE A 117 3.25 -0.57 5.58
CA ILE A 117 1.98 -1.06 6.12
C ILE A 117 1.52 -0.16 7.27
N SER A 118 2.38 0.07 8.26
CA SER A 118 2.07 0.91 9.43
C SER A 118 1.70 2.35 9.03
N TYR A 119 2.41 2.92 8.05
CA TYR A 119 2.09 4.24 7.53
C TYR A 119 0.75 4.25 6.79
N SER A 120 0.45 3.23 5.97
CA SER A 120 -0.84 3.08 5.29
C SER A 120 -1.99 3.06 6.28
N ASP A 121 -1.88 2.24 7.34
CA ASP A 121 -2.90 2.13 8.38
C ASP A 121 -3.13 3.47 9.08
N LYS A 122 -2.06 4.19 9.40
CA LYS A 122 -2.14 5.53 9.97
C LYS A 122 -2.86 6.50 9.03
N VAL A 123 -2.54 6.49 7.75
CA VAL A 123 -3.15 7.38 6.75
C VAL A 123 -4.66 7.14 6.66
N PHE A 124 -5.11 5.89 6.61
CA PHE A 124 -6.54 5.57 6.61
C PHE A 124 -7.23 5.92 7.93
N PHE A 125 -6.57 5.70 9.06
CA PHE A 125 -7.07 6.11 10.36
C PHE A 125 -7.23 7.62 10.49
N ASP A 126 -6.25 8.39 10.03
CA ASP A 126 -6.29 9.85 10.02
C ASP A 126 -7.36 10.38 9.07
N PHE A 127 -7.52 9.76 7.90
CA PHE A 127 -8.64 10.06 7.00
C PHE A 127 -9.99 9.87 7.69
N ASN A 128 -10.21 8.70 8.32
CA ASN A 128 -11.46 8.40 9.02
C ASN A 128 -11.75 9.39 10.15
N LYS A 129 -10.73 9.91 10.84
CA LYS A 129 -10.90 10.96 11.85
C LYS A 129 -11.29 12.30 11.24
N ARG A 130 -10.66 12.69 10.13
CA ARG A 130 -10.86 13.99 9.48
C ARG A 130 -12.19 14.07 8.72
N SER A 131 -12.62 12.97 8.12
CA SER A 131 -13.81 12.90 7.27
C SER A 131 -15.12 12.99 8.05
N HIS A 132 -15.10 12.77 9.37
CA HIS A 132 -16.28 12.96 10.20
C HIS A 132 -16.47 14.45 10.55
N LEU A 133 -17.68 14.94 10.34
CA LEU A 133 -18.15 16.19 10.93
C LEU A 133 -18.21 15.99 12.46
N SER A 134 -17.30 16.65 13.18
CA SER A 134 -17.36 16.85 14.62
C SER A 134 -18.07 18.16 14.90
#